data_AF-A0A2V8I1C1-F1
#
_entry.id   AF-A0A2V8I1C1-F1
#
_cell.length_a   1.000
_cell.length_b   1.000
_cell.length_c   1.000
_cell.angle_alpha   90.00
_cell.angle_beta   90.00
_cell.angle_gamma   90.00
#
_symmetry.space_group_name_H-M   'P 1'
#
loop_
_entity.id
_entity.type
_entity.pdbx_description
1 polymer ?
#
loop_
_entity_poly.entity_id
_entity_poly.type
_entity_poly.pdbx_seq_one_letter_code
_entity_poly.pdbx_strand_id
1 'polypeptide(L)'
;MNPVLLPTSLVGSYPQPEWLIDRKKLADRFPPRTRARELWRVSPEFLGEAQDDATILAIRDQERAGLDIITDGEIRRESYSNRFATALDGVDLENPGTALDRSGHPNPVPRVVGRVRRKH
;
A
#
# COMPACT_ATOMS: atom_id res chain seq x y z
N MET A 1 9.01 -29.65 15.85
CA MET A 1 9.63 -29.32 14.54
C MET A 1 11.03 -28.81 14.80
N ASN A 2 12.02 -29.28 14.05
CA ASN A 2 13.36 -28.70 14.16
C ASN A 2 13.33 -27.26 13.63
N PRO A 3 13.98 -26.30 14.30
CA PRO A 3 14.03 -24.92 13.82
C PRO A 3 14.73 -24.87 12.46
N VAL A 4 14.17 -24.08 11.54
CA VAL A 4 14.78 -23.82 10.23
C VAL A 4 16.05 -23.02 10.45
N LEU A 5 17.19 -23.53 9.98
CA LEU A 5 18.50 -22.92 10.21
C LEU A 5 18.66 -21.56 9.53
N LEU A 6 18.06 -21.40 8.34
CA LEU A 6 18.08 -20.19 7.52
C LEU A 6 16.65 -19.88 7.03
N PRO A 7 15.79 -19.27 7.86
CA PRO A 7 14.43 -18.96 7.46
C PRO A 7 14.39 -17.90 6.35
N THR A 8 13.50 -18.11 5.39
CA THR A 8 13.31 -17.27 4.21
C THR A 8 12.01 -16.47 4.29
N SER A 9 12.05 -15.22 3.85
CA SER A 9 10.92 -14.29 3.89
C SER A 9 11.07 -13.21 2.82
N LEU A 10 9.94 -12.60 2.45
CA LEU A 10 9.93 -11.29 1.80
C LEU A 10 10.02 -10.16 2.83
N VAL A 11 10.36 -8.96 2.37
CA VAL A 11 10.41 -7.75 3.20
C VAL A 11 9.01 -7.18 3.47
N GLY A 12 8.08 -7.34 2.53
CA GLY A 12 6.73 -6.75 2.64
C GLY A 12 5.97 -6.86 1.32
N SER A 13 6.10 -5.83 0.48
CA SER A 13 5.35 -5.68 -0.77
C SER A 13 5.52 -6.84 -1.76
N TYR A 14 4.42 -7.23 -2.41
CA TYR A 14 4.38 -8.16 -3.53
C TYR A 14 3.72 -7.47 -4.74
N PRO A 15 4.01 -7.89 -6.00
CA PRO A 15 3.38 -7.29 -7.17
C PRO A 15 1.85 -7.33 -7.10
N GLN A 16 1.23 -6.14 -7.07
CA GLN A 16 -0.22 -6.02 -7.23
C GLN A 16 -0.61 -6.40 -8.67
N PRO A 17 -1.63 -7.25 -8.87
CA PRO A 17 -2.06 -7.63 -10.21
C PRO A 17 -2.54 -6.45 -11.05
N GLU A 18 -2.27 -6.48 -12.36
CA GLU A 18 -2.69 -5.41 -13.30
C GLU A 18 -4.22 -5.22 -13.32
N TRP A 19 -4.99 -6.29 -13.07
CA TRP A 19 -6.45 -6.21 -13.02
C TRP A 19 -6.95 -5.49 -11.76
N LEU A 20 -6.15 -5.41 -10.69
CA LEU A 20 -6.51 -4.74 -9.45
C LEU A 20 -6.13 -3.25 -9.48
N ILE A 21 -4.91 -2.94 -9.93
CA ILE A 21 -4.34 -1.59 -9.93
C ILE A 21 -3.74 -1.25 -11.29
N ASP A 22 -3.89 -0.01 -11.73
CA ASP A 22 -3.28 0.51 -12.96
C ASP A 22 -1.76 0.68 -12.75
N ARG A 23 -0.98 -0.34 -13.10
CA ARG A 23 0.46 -0.35 -12.83
C ARG A 23 1.20 0.68 -13.66
N LYS A 24 0.71 1.03 -14.85
CA LYS A 24 1.29 2.09 -15.68
C LYS A 24 1.15 3.44 -14.98
N LYS A 25 -0.07 3.80 -14.57
CA LYS A 25 -0.29 5.05 -13.80
C LYS A 25 0.46 5.06 -12.47
N LEU A 26 0.65 3.91 -11.84
CA LEU A 26 1.43 3.81 -10.61
C LEU A 26 2.93 4.02 -10.87
N ALA A 27 3.48 3.46 -11.95
CA ALA A 27 4.88 3.59 -12.33
C ALA A 27 5.26 4.98 -12.85
N ASP A 28 4.31 5.67 -13.51
CA ASP A 28 4.51 7.01 -14.08
C ASP A 28 4.60 8.13 -13.02
N ARG A 29 4.49 7.80 -11.72
CA ARG A 29 4.50 8.77 -10.63
C ARG A 29 5.26 8.26 -9.40
N PHE A 30 5.63 9.19 -8.52
CA PHE A 30 6.05 8.83 -7.17
C PHE A 30 4.89 8.25 -6.35
N PRO A 31 5.15 7.35 -5.38
CA PRO A 31 4.10 6.79 -4.54
C PRO A 31 3.21 7.89 -3.94
N PRO A 32 1.89 7.83 -4.15
CA PRO A 32 1.00 8.91 -3.75
C PRO A 32 1.02 9.07 -2.23
N ARG A 33 1.01 10.31 -1.74
CA ARG A 33 1.00 10.61 -0.29
C ARG A 33 -0.41 10.89 0.25
N THR A 34 -1.36 11.07 -0.66
CA THR A 34 -2.80 11.19 -0.42
C THR A 34 -3.54 10.04 -1.12
N ARG A 35 -4.86 9.91 -0.91
CA ARG A 35 -5.63 8.82 -1.54
C ARG A 35 -5.67 8.99 -3.06
N ALA A 36 -5.13 8.01 -3.77
CA ALA A 36 -5.15 7.92 -5.21
C ALA A 36 -6.19 6.88 -5.66
N ARG A 37 -7.47 7.19 -5.45
CA ARG A 37 -8.59 6.27 -5.75
C ARG A 37 -8.62 5.85 -7.22
N GLU A 38 -8.14 6.71 -8.11
CA GLU A 38 -8.09 6.50 -9.56
C GLU A 38 -7.05 5.46 -10.02
N LEU A 39 -6.22 4.95 -9.11
CA LEU A 39 -5.30 3.86 -9.39
C LEU A 39 -6.00 2.49 -9.36
N TRP A 40 -7.03 2.34 -8.55
CA TRP A 40 -7.78 1.09 -8.45
C TRP A 40 -8.67 0.92 -9.68
N ARG A 41 -8.60 -0.26 -10.31
CA ARG A 41 -9.45 -0.58 -11.48
C ARG A 41 -10.82 -1.10 -11.08
N VAL A 42 -10.91 -1.75 -9.93
CA VAL A 42 -12.14 -2.32 -9.38
C VAL A 42 -12.99 -1.20 -8.77
N SER A 43 -14.31 -1.27 -8.99
CA SER A 43 -15.22 -0.28 -8.43
C SER A 43 -15.23 -0.30 -6.90
N PRO A 44 -15.49 0.83 -6.23
CA PRO A 44 -15.36 0.95 -4.77
C PRO A 44 -16.15 -0.07 -3.97
N GLU A 45 -17.33 -0.48 -4.44
CA GLU A 45 -18.20 -1.45 -3.80
C GLU A 45 -17.63 -2.88 -3.80
N PHE A 46 -16.78 -3.23 -4.76
CA PHE A 46 -16.11 -4.55 -4.84
C PHE A 46 -14.62 -4.50 -4.50
N LEU A 47 -14.05 -3.30 -4.30
CA LEU A 47 -12.61 -3.13 -4.11
C LEU A 47 -12.08 -3.88 -2.89
N GLY A 48 -12.86 -3.95 -1.80
CA GLY A 48 -12.47 -4.72 -0.60
C GLY A 48 -12.26 -6.19 -0.93
N GLU A 49 -13.29 -6.84 -1.48
CA GLU A 49 -13.25 -8.27 -1.87
C GLU A 49 -12.13 -8.55 -2.89
N ALA A 50 -11.97 -7.70 -3.90
CA ALA A 50 -10.90 -7.82 -4.88
C ALA A 50 -9.48 -7.72 -4.25
N GLN A 51 -9.32 -6.88 -3.23
CA GLN A 51 -8.08 -6.76 -2.47
C GLN A 51 -7.82 -8.01 -1.62
N ASP A 52 -8.85 -8.58 -1.00
CA ASP A 52 -8.79 -9.84 -0.26
C ASP A 52 -8.32 -10.99 -1.17
N ASP A 53 -8.95 -11.13 -2.33
CA ASP A 53 -8.62 -12.16 -3.31
C ASP A 53 -7.18 -12.03 -3.82
N ALA A 54 -6.76 -10.82 -4.16
CA ALA A 54 -5.39 -10.57 -4.60
C ALA A 54 -4.35 -10.83 -3.49
N THR A 55 -4.69 -10.57 -2.22
CA THR A 55 -3.85 -10.96 -1.08
C THR A 55 -3.70 -12.48 -0.99
N ILE A 56 -4.77 -13.25 -1.19
CA ILE A 56 -4.71 -14.72 -1.19
C ILE A 56 -3.82 -15.23 -2.32
N LEU A 57 -3.86 -14.61 -3.51
CA LEU A 57 -2.96 -14.97 -4.61
C LEU A 57 -1.48 -14.74 -4.24
N ALA A 58 -1.15 -13.59 -3.64
CA ALA A 58 0.20 -13.30 -3.18
C ALA A 58 0.68 -14.29 -2.11
N ILE A 59 -0.20 -14.70 -1.20
CA ILE A 59 0.09 -15.71 -0.18
C ILE A 59 0.36 -17.07 -0.83
N ARG A 60 -0.52 -17.53 -1.72
CA ARG A 60 -0.37 -18.83 -2.40
C ARG A 60 0.89 -18.94 -3.23
N ASP A 61 1.32 -17.84 -3.85
CA ASP A 61 2.59 -17.78 -4.57
C ASP A 61 3.79 -17.94 -3.63
N GLN A 62 3.76 -17.28 -2.47
CA GLN A 62 4.81 -17.40 -1.45
C GLN A 62 4.86 -18.80 -0.84
N GLU A 63 3.69 -19.40 -0.55
CA GLU A 63 3.58 -20.79 -0.08
C GLU A 63 4.13 -21.77 -1.12
N ARG A 64 3.78 -21.60 -2.39
CA ARG A 64 4.30 -22.43 -3.50
C ARG A 64 5.81 -22.26 -3.70
N ALA A 65 6.35 -21.07 -3.43
CA ALA A 65 7.78 -20.81 -3.44
C ALA A 65 8.51 -21.45 -2.25
N GLY A 66 7.79 -21.91 -1.22
CA GLY A 66 8.35 -22.56 -0.04
C GLY A 66 8.95 -21.59 0.97
N LEU A 67 8.44 -20.34 1.05
CA LEU A 67 8.88 -19.39 2.07
C LEU A 67 8.47 -19.83 3.48
N ASP A 68 9.35 -19.63 4.46
CA ASP A 68 9.10 -19.98 5.86
C ASP A 68 8.20 -18.94 6.56
N ILE A 69 8.35 -17.67 6.19
CA ILE A 69 7.59 -16.54 6.71
C ILE A 69 7.04 -15.77 5.53
N ILE A 70 5.72 -15.61 5.49
CA ILE A 70 5.00 -14.97 4.38
C ILE A 70 4.48 -13.59 4.79
N THR A 71 4.16 -12.76 3.79
CA THR A 71 3.52 -11.45 3.96
C THR A 71 2.17 -11.41 3.24
N ASP A 72 1.34 -10.41 3.55
CA ASP A 72 0.10 -10.10 2.82
C ASP A 72 0.37 -9.41 1.46
N GLY A 73 1.64 -9.24 1.10
CA GLY A 73 2.10 -8.54 -0.09
C GLY A 73 1.83 -7.03 -0.10
N GLU A 74 1.33 -6.45 1.01
CA GLU A 74 0.86 -5.07 1.08
C GLU A 74 -0.16 -4.70 -0.02
N ILE A 75 -0.88 -5.71 -0.54
CA ILE A 75 -1.73 -5.61 -1.74
C ILE A 75 -2.78 -4.50 -1.64
N ARG A 76 -3.19 -4.14 -0.42
CA ARG A 76 -4.26 -3.17 -0.14
C ARG A 76 -3.82 -1.71 -0.03
N ARG A 77 -2.59 -1.39 -0.43
CA ARG A 77 -1.97 -0.07 -0.26
C ARG A 77 -1.53 0.49 -1.60
N GLU A 78 -1.86 1.76 -1.87
CA GLU A 78 -1.24 2.52 -2.97
C GLU A 78 0.18 2.98 -2.58
N SER A 79 0.38 3.27 -1.29
CA SER A 79 1.68 3.53 -0.68
C SER A 79 1.62 3.34 0.85
N TYR A 80 2.76 3.05 1.48
CA TYR A 80 2.83 2.90 2.95
C TYR A 80 2.37 4.18 3.67
N SER A 81 2.81 5.36 3.19
CA SER A 81 2.53 6.64 3.84
C SER A 81 1.07 7.03 3.73
N ASN A 82 0.45 6.76 2.58
CA ASN A 82 -0.96 7.08 2.35
C ASN A 82 -1.84 6.23 3.28
N ARG A 83 -1.60 4.91 3.33
CA ARG A 83 -2.38 4.00 4.19
C ARG A 83 -2.27 4.37 5.67
N PHE A 84 -1.08 4.76 6.12
CA PHE A 84 -0.85 5.18 7.50
C PHE A 84 -1.50 6.53 7.80
N ALA A 85 -1.18 7.57 7.02
CA ALA A 85 -1.66 8.93 7.27
C ALA A 85 -3.18 9.03 7.24
N THR A 86 -3.85 8.25 6.38
CA THR A 86 -5.31 8.27 6.26
C THR A 86 -6.07 7.58 7.40
N ALA A 87 -5.35 6.89 8.29
CA ALA A 87 -5.93 6.22 9.47
C ALA A 87 -5.82 7.05 10.76
N LEU A 88 -5.24 8.25 10.69
CA LEU A 88 -4.93 9.09 11.86
C LEU A 88 -5.86 10.30 11.97
N ASP A 89 -6.23 10.63 13.20
CA ASP A 89 -6.71 11.97 13.57
C ASP A 89 -5.56 12.97 13.58
N GLY A 90 -5.90 14.26 13.45
CA GLY A 90 -4.93 15.36 13.43
C GLY A 90 -4.17 15.49 12.10
N VAL A 91 -4.53 14.70 11.08
CA VAL A 91 -3.99 14.75 9.73
C VAL A 91 -5.07 15.24 8.75
N ASP A 92 -4.82 16.35 8.06
CA ASP A 92 -5.66 16.91 7.02
C ASP A 92 -5.26 16.34 5.66
N LEU A 93 -6.21 15.61 5.04
CA LEU A 93 -6.07 15.00 3.73
C LEU A 93 -6.74 15.82 2.62
N GLU A 94 -7.68 16.68 2.98
CA GLU A 94 -8.53 17.42 2.05
C GLU A 94 -7.83 18.69 1.55
N ASN A 95 -7.02 19.31 2.41
CA ASN A 95 -6.18 20.45 2.04
C ASN A 95 -4.70 20.06 2.16
N PRO A 96 -4.14 19.34 1.17
CA PRO A 96 -2.75 18.93 1.20
C PRO A 96 -1.80 20.14 1.08
N GLY A 97 -0.65 20.03 1.72
CA GLY A 97 0.49 20.91 1.46
C GLY A 97 1.30 20.41 0.27
N THR A 98 2.43 21.06 0.01
CA THR A 98 3.35 20.67 -1.07
C THR A 98 4.75 20.47 -0.49
N ALA A 99 5.37 19.33 -0.81
CA ALA A 99 6.77 19.07 -0.51
C ALA A 99 7.47 18.56 -1.78
N LEU A 100 8.78 18.78 -1.89
CA LEU A 100 9.56 18.25 -3.00
C LEU A 100 9.83 16.76 -2.78
N ASP A 101 9.65 15.95 -3.83
CA ASP A 101 10.10 14.57 -3.84
C ASP A 101 11.62 14.45 -4.05
N ARG A 102 12.14 13.22 -4.07
CA ARG A 102 13.59 12.98 -4.25
C ARG A 102 14.13 13.39 -5.62
N SER A 103 13.27 13.65 -6.60
CA SER A 103 13.62 14.20 -7.91
C SER A 103 13.45 15.72 -7.99
N GLY A 104 13.00 16.36 -6.90
CA GLY A 104 12.75 17.80 -6.85
C GLY A 104 11.40 18.22 -7.41
N HIS A 105 10.50 17.29 -7.72
CA HIS A 105 9.16 17.64 -8.19
C HIS A 105 8.22 17.91 -7.00
N PRO A 106 7.37 18.95 -7.08
CA PRO A 106 6.34 19.20 -6.09
C PRO A 106 5.36 18.03 -6.00
N ASN A 107 5.10 17.53 -4.79
CA ASN A 107 4.19 16.44 -4.51
C ASN A 107 3.22 16.84 -3.39
N PRO A 108 1.89 16.66 -3.57
CA PRO A 108 0.93 16.87 -2.49
C PRO A 108 1.24 15.98 -1.29
N VAL A 109 1.27 16.56 -0.09
CA VAL A 109 1.51 15.83 1.16
C VAL A 109 0.44 16.17 2.20
N PRO A 110 0.00 15.18 3.00
CA PRO A 110 -0.96 15.45 4.08
C PRO A 110 -0.32 16.36 5.14
N ARG A 111 -1.12 17.21 5.77
CA ARG A 111 -0.65 18.15 6.80
C ARG A 111 -1.05 17.70 8.18
N VAL A 112 -0.13 17.80 9.15
CA VAL A 112 -0.46 17.65 10.57
C VAL A 112 -1.07 18.97 11.03
N VAL A 113 -2.37 18.96 11.36
CA VAL A 113 -3.15 20.14 11.76
C VAL A 113 -3.57 20.09 13.23
N GLY A 114 -3.23 19.01 13.94
CA GLY A 114 -3.57 18.85 15.35
C GLY A 114 -2.85 17.67 16.00
N ARG A 115 -3.27 17.34 17.22
CA ARG A 115 -2.71 16.21 17.97
C ARG A 115 -3.01 14.88 17.26
N VAL A 116 -1.97 14.17 16.87
CA VAL A 116 -2.08 12.89 16.18
C VAL A 116 -2.60 11.80 17.11
N ARG A 117 -3.63 11.06 16.67
CA ARG A 117 -4.18 9.89 17.36
C ARG A 117 -4.60 8.83 16.34
N ARG A 118 -4.55 7.56 16.73
CA ARG A 118 -5.11 6.46 15.94
C ARG A 118 -6.62 6.42 16.17
N LYS A 119 -7.43 6.42 15.09
CA LYS A 119 -8.90 6.42 15.19
C LYS A 119 -9.51 5.12 15.72
N HIS A 120 -8.80 4.00 15.56
CA HIS A 120 -9.26 2.63 15.87
C HIS A 120 -8.12 1.79 16.42
#